data_AF-A0A453IV09-F1
#
_entry.id   AF-A0A453IV09-F1
#
_cell.length_a   1.000
_cell.length_b   1.000
_cell.length_c   1.000
_cell.angle_alpha   90.00
_cell.angle_beta   90.00
_cell.angle_gamma   90.00
#
_symmetry.space_group_name_H-M   'P 1'
#
loop_
_entity.id
_entity.type
_entity.pdbx_description
1 polymer ?
#
loop_
_entity_poly.entity_id
_entity_poly.type
_entity_poly.pdbx_seq_one_letter_code
_entity_poly.pdbx_strand_id
1 'polypeptide(L)'
;MVVDRLTGKSVMSQVRTSSGTFLPKKQDRVVATIEERIAAWTMLPQENGESIQVLRYESGQKYEPHVDFIRHTAKGYHSRGGHRVATVLMYLSDVKMGGETVFPNSDAETLQPKDDTWSECARRGYAVKNL
;
A
#
# COMPACT_ATOMS: atom_id res chain seq x y z
N MET A 1 3.38 -6.48 -9.50
CA MET A 1 3.02 -7.91 -9.29
C MET A 1 1.95 -8.04 -8.22
N VAL A 2 0.96 -8.93 -8.36
CA VAL A 2 -0.04 -9.24 -7.33
C VAL A 2 0.03 -10.70 -6.90
N VAL A 3 -0.49 -11.03 -5.71
CA VAL A 3 -0.65 -12.41 -5.27
C VAL A 3 -1.87 -13.01 -5.98
N ASP A 4 -1.64 -14.05 -6.77
CA ASP A 4 -2.70 -14.82 -7.39
C ASP A 4 -3.59 -15.48 -6.32
N ARG A 5 -4.91 -15.31 -6.44
CA ARG A 5 -5.86 -15.74 -5.41
C ARG A 5 -6.00 -17.27 -5.31
N LEU A 6 -5.67 -18.00 -6.37
CA LEU A 6 -5.82 -19.45 -6.44
C LEU A 6 -4.55 -20.16 -5.97
N THR A 7 -3.38 -19.63 -6.34
CA THR A 7 -2.07 -20.26 -6.16
C THR A 7 -1.22 -19.62 -5.08
N GLY A 8 -1.52 -18.36 -4.69
CA GLY A 8 -0.70 -17.60 -3.75
C GLY A 8 0.65 -17.13 -4.31
N LYS A 9 0.92 -17.33 -5.60
CA LYS A 9 2.18 -16.92 -6.24
C LYS A 9 2.14 -15.46 -6.71
N SER A 10 3.30 -14.81 -6.77
CA SER A 10 3.44 -13.47 -7.33
C SER A 10 3.36 -13.54 -8.87
N VAL A 11 2.39 -12.83 -9.46
CA VAL A 11 2.16 -12.80 -10.91
C VAL A 11 2.19 -11.38 -11.46
N MET A 12 2.57 -11.25 -12.74
CA MET A 12 2.42 -10.00 -13.49
C MET A 12 0.93 -9.66 -13.60
N SER A 13 0.58 -8.41 -13.31
CA SER A 13 -0.80 -7.97 -13.21
C SER A 13 -0.99 -6.68 -13.99
N GLN A 14 -2.08 -6.63 -14.76
CA GLN A 14 -2.56 -5.40 -15.39
C GLN A 14 -3.13 -4.41 -14.35
N VAL A 15 -3.42 -4.90 -13.15
CA VAL A 15 -4.02 -4.12 -12.05
C VAL A 15 -2.95 -3.47 -11.19
N ARG A 16 -1.80 -4.13 -10.98
CA ARG A 16 -0.61 -3.58 -10.30
C ARG A 16 0.63 -3.85 -11.13
N THR A 17 1.06 -2.80 -11.84
CA THR A 17 2.15 -2.87 -12.81
C THR A 17 3.52 -2.51 -12.22
N SER A 18 3.60 -2.29 -10.90
CA SER A 18 4.86 -2.01 -10.21
C SER A 18 5.80 -3.22 -10.14
N SER A 19 7.08 -2.92 -9.96
CA SER A 19 8.06 -3.86 -9.39
C SER A 19 8.01 -3.78 -7.85
N GLY A 20 8.50 -4.83 -7.18
CA GLY A 20 8.51 -4.85 -5.72
C GLY A 20 9.30 -6.01 -5.12
N THR A 21 9.69 -5.83 -3.87
CA THR A 21 10.38 -6.84 -3.06
C THR A 21 9.90 -6.78 -1.61
N PHE A 22 10.20 -7.81 -0.83
CA PHE A 22 9.95 -7.84 0.61
C PHE A 22 11.27 -7.78 1.37
N LEU A 23 11.31 -6.97 2.43
CA LEU A 23 12.36 -6.98 3.42
C LEU A 23 11.90 -7.89 4.57
N PRO A 24 12.61 -8.99 4.89
CA PRO A 24 12.27 -9.82 6.04
C PRO A 24 12.18 -9.03 7.34
N LYS A 25 11.34 -9.50 8.26
CA LYS A 25 11.19 -8.87 9.57
C LYS A 25 12.54 -8.74 10.27
N LYS A 26 12.81 -7.55 10.82
CA LYS A 26 14.08 -7.25 11.51
C LYS A 26 15.32 -7.61 10.68
N GLN A 27 15.27 -7.50 9.35
CA GLN A 27 16.38 -7.85 8.44
C GLN A 27 17.72 -7.24 8.87
N ASP A 28 17.70 -5.96 9.22
CA ASP A 28 18.84 -5.22 9.75
C ASP A 28 18.37 -4.18 10.78
N ARG A 29 19.32 -3.43 11.35
CA ARG A 29 19.03 -2.41 12.36
C ARG A 29 18.10 -1.31 11.84
N VAL A 30 18.20 -0.94 10.56
CA VAL A 30 17.36 0.11 9.98
C VAL A 30 15.92 -0.38 9.87
N VAL A 31 15.71 -1.57 9.30
CA VAL A 31 14.39 -2.19 9.16
C VAL A 31 13.76 -2.41 10.54
N ALA A 32 14.51 -2.95 11.51
CA ALA A 32 14.01 -3.15 12.86
C ALA A 32 13.56 -1.84 13.53
N THR A 33 14.35 -0.77 13.41
CA THR A 33 13.97 0.55 13.96
C THR A 33 12.73 1.14 13.28
N ILE A 34 12.54 0.92 11.98
CA ILE A 34 11.32 1.35 11.28
C ILE A 34 10.10 0.59 11.81
N GLU A 35 10.19 -0.74 11.96
CA GLU A 35 9.12 -1.55 12.52
C GLU A 35 8.75 -1.13 13.96
N GLU A 36 9.74 -0.86 14.80
CA GLU A 36 9.53 -0.35 16.17
C GLU A 36 8.79 0.99 16.18
N ARG A 37 9.16 1.92 15.28
CA ARG A 37 8.49 3.22 15.15
C ARG A 37 7.04 3.08 14.68
N ILE A 38 6.79 2.18 13.73
CA ILE A 38 5.43 1.89 13.26
C ILE A 38 4.58 1.33 14.41
N ALA A 39 5.11 0.38 15.17
CA ALA A 39 4.41 -0.20 16.32
C ALA A 39 4.09 0.86 17.37
N ALA A 40 5.07 1.71 17.72
CA ALA A 40 4.87 2.80 18.67
C ALA A 40 3.83 3.82 18.19
N TRP A 41 3.85 4.21 16.91
CA TRP A 41 2.91 5.20 16.36
C TRP A 41 1.48 4.67 16.23
N THR A 42 1.34 3.41 15.79
CA THR A 42 0.02 2.78 15.59
C THR A 42 -0.58 2.23 16.88
N MET A 43 0.21 2.12 17.95
CA MET A 43 -0.13 1.41 19.19
C MET A 43 -0.50 -0.07 18.95
N LEU A 44 0.00 -0.66 17.86
CA LEU A 44 -0.17 -2.07 17.54
C LEU A 44 1.12 -2.84 17.84
N PRO A 45 1.03 -4.10 18.35
CA PRO A 45 2.21 -4.91 18.64
C PRO A 45 3.04 -5.17 17.38
N GLN A 46 4.37 -5.05 17.48
CA GLN A 46 5.30 -5.23 16.35
C GLN A 46 5.24 -6.65 15.74
N GLU A 47 4.94 -7.65 16.56
CA GLU A 47 4.76 -9.04 16.14
C GLU A 47 3.64 -9.21 15.11
N ASN A 48 2.63 -8.34 15.12
CA ASN A 48 1.50 -8.39 14.18
C ASN A 48 1.83 -7.83 12.79
N GLY A 49 2.94 -7.10 12.66
CA GLY A 49 3.38 -6.56 11.37
C GLY A 49 3.83 -7.65 10.40
N GLU A 50 3.40 -7.56 9.15
CA GLU A 50 3.96 -8.30 8.03
C GLU A 50 5.36 -7.76 7.66
N SER A 51 6.14 -8.53 6.90
CA SER A 51 7.38 -8.05 6.28
C SER A 51 7.13 -6.80 5.44
N ILE A 52 8.02 -5.81 5.51
CA ILE A 52 7.88 -4.55 4.75
C ILE A 52 7.93 -4.85 3.26
N GLN A 53 6.91 -4.40 2.52
CA GLN A 53 6.88 -4.47 1.07
C GLN A 53 7.38 -3.15 0.47
N VAL A 54 8.47 -3.21 -0.29
CA VAL A 54 9.01 -2.06 -1.03
C VAL A 54 8.55 -2.14 -2.47
N LEU A 55 8.09 -1.01 -3.01
CA LEU A 55 7.52 -0.91 -4.35
C LEU A 55 8.16 0.21 -5.13
N ARG A 56 8.35 -0.05 -6.42
CA ARG A 56 8.82 0.96 -7.37
C ARG A 56 7.86 1.02 -8.55
N TYR A 57 7.37 2.23 -8.79
CA TYR A 57 6.52 2.58 -9.93
C TYR A 57 7.35 3.41 -10.91
N GLU A 58 7.42 2.96 -12.15
CA GLU A 58 7.95 3.74 -13.26
C GLU A 58 6.84 4.60 -13.88
N SER A 59 7.23 5.50 -14.79
CA SER A 59 6.26 6.35 -15.49
C SER A 59 5.18 5.50 -16.17
N GLY A 60 3.92 5.86 -15.95
CA GLY A 60 2.75 5.14 -16.47
C GLY A 60 2.37 3.87 -15.70
N GLN A 61 3.16 3.43 -14.71
CA GLN A 61 2.75 2.33 -13.84
C GLN A 61 1.77 2.81 -12.77
N LYS A 62 0.90 1.89 -12.34
CA LYS A 62 -0.20 2.20 -11.41
C LYS A 62 -0.60 1.00 -10.58
N TYR A 63 -1.45 1.27 -9.59
CA TYR A 63 -2.27 0.27 -8.93
C TYR A 63 -3.71 0.77 -8.92
N GLU A 64 -4.64 -0.01 -9.49
CA GLU A 64 -6.07 0.26 -9.37
C GLU A 64 -6.53 0.29 -7.90
N PRO A 65 -7.57 1.07 -7.58
CA PRO A 65 -8.18 1.09 -6.26
C PRO A 65 -8.57 -0.32 -5.77
N HIS A 66 -8.24 -0.64 -4.53
CA HIS A 66 -8.48 -1.94 -3.92
C HIS A 66 -8.62 -1.81 -2.40
N VAL A 67 -8.90 -2.95 -1.76
CA VAL A 67 -8.88 -3.08 -0.31
C VAL A 67 -7.68 -3.92 0.09
N ASP A 68 -7.00 -3.52 1.17
CA ASP A 68 -5.85 -4.26 1.70
C ASP A 68 -6.26 -5.48 2.52
N PHE A 69 -7.45 -5.47 3.10
CA PHE A 69 -7.94 -6.63 3.84
C PHE A 69 -8.27 -7.79 2.91
N ILE A 70 -7.99 -9.01 3.38
CA ILE A 70 -8.37 -10.23 2.68
C ILE A 70 -9.88 -10.42 2.82
N ARG A 71 -10.62 -10.54 1.71
CA ARG A 71 -12.05 -10.87 1.76
C ARG A 71 -12.22 -12.32 2.22
N HIS A 72 -13.14 -12.57 3.16
CA HIS A 72 -13.38 -13.83 3.91
C HIS A 72 -13.54 -15.14 3.10
N THR A 73 -13.49 -15.11 1.77
CA THR A 73 -13.77 -16.27 0.90
C THR A 73 -12.53 -17.04 0.44
N ALA A 74 -11.32 -16.63 0.82
CA ALA A 74 -10.09 -17.35 0.46
C ALA A 74 -9.86 -18.56 1.38
N LYS A 75 -9.99 -19.79 0.86
CA LYS A 75 -9.64 -21.03 1.58
C LYS A 75 -8.16 -20.97 2.06
N GLY A 76 -7.89 -21.35 3.32
CA GLY A 76 -6.55 -21.29 3.92
C GLY A 76 -6.23 -20.00 4.70
N TYR A 77 -7.25 -19.21 5.03
CA TYR A 77 -7.14 -17.87 5.61
C TYR A 77 -6.34 -17.78 6.94
N HIS A 78 -6.49 -18.73 7.86
CA HIS A 78 -5.78 -18.69 9.14
C HIS A 78 -4.27 -19.00 9.04
N SER A 79 -3.81 -19.66 7.97
CA SER A 79 -2.41 -20.08 7.84
C SER A 79 -1.49 -19.00 7.28
N ARG A 80 -1.99 -17.79 7.01
CA ARG A 80 -1.22 -16.67 6.43
C ARG A 80 -1.16 -15.39 7.26
N GLY A 81 -1.50 -15.44 8.55
CA GLY A 81 -1.27 -14.31 9.47
C GLY A 81 -2.48 -13.41 9.79
N GLY A 82 -3.70 -13.76 9.36
CA GLY A 82 -4.93 -13.06 9.74
C GLY A 82 -5.37 -11.93 8.79
N HIS A 83 -6.27 -11.05 9.25
CA HIS A 83 -6.83 -9.93 8.49
C HIS A 83 -6.01 -8.68 8.79
N ARG A 84 -5.68 -7.91 7.75
CA ARG A 84 -5.08 -6.58 7.90
C ARG A 84 -6.12 -5.61 8.44
N VAL A 85 -5.82 -5.02 9.60
CA VAL A 85 -6.66 -4.01 10.25
C VAL A 85 -6.26 -2.58 9.90
N ALA A 86 -4.99 -2.38 9.52
CA ALA A 86 -4.43 -1.09 9.16
C ALA A 86 -3.28 -1.27 8.15
N THR A 87 -3.02 -0.22 7.38
CA THR A 87 -1.87 -0.14 6.46
C THR A 87 -1.10 1.15 6.76
N VAL A 88 0.21 1.04 6.93
CA VAL A 88 1.11 2.19 6.97
C VAL A 88 1.81 2.29 5.62
N LEU A 89 1.45 3.30 4.83
CA LEU A 89 2.06 3.58 3.54
C LEU A 89 3.09 4.68 3.68
N MET A 90 4.35 4.38 3.35
CA MET A 90 5.48 5.32 3.42
C MET A 90 5.96 5.68 2.02
N TYR A 91 6.03 6.98 1.72
CA TYR A 91 6.63 7.48 0.48
C TYR A 91 8.16 7.58 0.65
N LEU A 92 8.91 6.98 -0.27
CA LEU A 92 10.37 6.87 -0.18
C LEU A 92 11.12 7.83 -1.12
N SER A 93 10.41 8.55 -1.98
CA SER A 93 10.95 9.49 -2.96
C SER A 93 9.90 10.48 -3.44
N ASP A 94 10.33 11.67 -3.83
CA ASP A 94 9.47 12.70 -4.40
C ASP A 94 9.03 12.35 -5.82
N VAL A 95 7.76 12.59 -6.13
CA VAL A 95 7.18 12.34 -7.46
C VAL A 95 6.78 13.67 -8.09
N LYS A 96 7.35 13.97 -9.26
CA LYS A 96 7.12 15.27 -9.94
C LYS A 96 5.68 15.46 -10.40
N MET A 97 5.05 14.42 -10.95
CA MET A 97 3.69 14.45 -11.48
C MET A 97 3.02 13.09 -11.32
N GLY A 98 1.74 13.08 -10.96
CA GLY A 98 0.98 11.87 -10.69
C GLY A 98 1.47 11.11 -9.44
N GLY A 99 1.14 9.82 -9.37
CA GLY A 99 1.60 8.94 -8.29
C GLY A 99 0.87 9.15 -6.95
N GLU A 100 -0.27 9.85 -6.96
CA GLU A 100 -1.07 10.07 -5.77
C GLU A 100 -1.72 8.78 -5.28
N THR A 101 -1.85 8.64 -3.96
CA THR A 101 -2.70 7.62 -3.36
C THR A 101 -4.11 8.16 -3.24
N VAL A 102 -5.04 7.57 -4.01
CA VAL A 102 -6.42 8.04 -4.12
C VAL A 102 -7.37 7.14 -3.34
N PHE A 103 -8.20 7.75 -2.51
CA PHE A 103 -9.29 7.15 -1.75
C PHE A 103 -10.63 7.58 -2.36
N PRO A 104 -11.13 6.86 -3.38
CA PRO A 104 -12.31 7.27 -4.15
C PRO A 104 -13.64 7.21 -3.37
N ASN A 105 -13.66 6.48 -2.24
CA ASN A 105 -14.85 6.34 -1.40
C ASN A 105 -14.68 7.06 -0.05
N SER A 106 -13.82 8.09 0.03
CA SER A 106 -13.62 8.85 1.26
C SER A 106 -14.74 9.86 1.44
N ASP A 107 -15.33 9.92 2.63
CA ASP A 107 -16.32 10.97 2.98
C ASP A 107 -15.75 12.40 2.89
N ALA A 108 -14.42 12.52 2.90
CA ALA A 108 -13.70 13.79 2.78
C ALA A 108 -13.44 14.19 1.32
N GLU A 109 -13.89 13.44 0.32
CA GLU A 109 -13.63 13.71 -1.11
C GLU A 109 -13.92 15.17 -1.50
N THR A 110 -15.08 15.69 -1.07
CA THR A 110 -15.52 17.06 -1.41
C THR A 110 -14.78 18.16 -0.64
N LEU A 111 -14.01 17.79 0.40
CA LEU A 111 -13.29 18.74 1.25
C LEU A 111 -11.91 19.10 0.69
N GLN A 112 -11.43 18.41 -0.35
CA GLN A 112 -10.13 18.66 -0.94
C GLN A 112 -10.26 19.42 -2.26
N PRO A 113 -9.94 20.74 -2.29
CA PRO A 113 -9.90 21.50 -3.54
C PRO A 113 -8.95 20.85 -4.54
N LYS A 114 -9.39 20.74 -5.79
CA LYS A 114 -8.59 20.20 -6.89
C LYS A 114 -8.23 21.33 -7.85
N ASP A 115 -6.95 21.52 -8.07
CA ASP A 115 -6.38 22.37 -9.11
C ASP A 115 -5.79 21.53 -10.27
N ASP A 116 -5.09 22.21 -11.18
CA ASP A 116 -4.48 21.57 -12.35
C ASP A 116 -3.22 20.77 -12.09
N THR A 117 -2.73 20.74 -10.85
CA THR A 117 -1.58 19.92 -10.46
C THR A 117 -1.95 18.47 -10.14
N TRP A 118 -3.24 18.17 -9.97
CA TRP A 118 -3.74 16.82 -9.71
C TRP A 118 -3.95 16.02 -10.99
N SER A 119 -3.52 14.75 -10.96
CA SER A 119 -3.81 13.80 -12.02
C SER A 119 -5.31 13.52 -12.16
N GLU A 120 -5.71 13.01 -13.33
CA GLU A 120 -7.12 12.67 -13.60
C GLU A 120 -7.70 11.71 -12.56
N CYS A 121 -6.93 10.70 -12.13
CA CYS A 121 -7.39 9.76 -11.11
C CYS A 121 -7.48 10.42 -9.73
N ALA A 122 -6.56 11.31 -9.38
CA ALA A 122 -6.57 12.02 -8.10
C ALA A 122 -7.73 13.01 -7.96
N ARG A 123 -8.36 13.42 -9.06
CA ARG A 123 -9.58 14.26 -9.04
C ARG A 123 -10.85 13.47 -8.67
N ARG A 124 -10.83 12.14 -8.73
CA ARG A 124 -11.99 11.25 -8.51
C ARG A 124 -12.08 10.73 -7.06
N GLY A 125 -11.55 11.49 -6.09
CA GLY A 125 -11.47 11.05 -4.70
C GLY A 125 -10.61 11.96 -3.84
N TYR A 126 -10.54 11.64 -2.53
CA TYR A 126 -9.55 12.25 -1.66
C TYR A 126 -8.16 11.68 -2.00
N ALA A 127 -7.18 12.52 -2.27
CA ALA A 127 -5.87 12.09 -2.76
C ALA A 127 -4.75 12.62 -1.87
N VAL A 128 -3.75 11.79 -1.63
CA VAL A 128 -2.55 12.15 -0.88
C VAL A 128 -1.35 11.95 -1.78
N LYS A 129 -0.44 12.91 -1.79
CA LYS A 129 0.87 12.79 -2.43
C LYS A 129 1.96 13.14 -1.41
N ASN A 130 3.18 12.71 -1.66
CA ASN A 130 4.29 13.19 -0.85
C ASN A 130 4.52 14.69 -1.17
N LEU A 131 4.91 15.44 -0.14
CA LEU A 131 5.16 16.88 -0.24
C LEU A 131 6.56 17.14 -0.78
#